data_AF-A0A0N1LFE0-F1
#
_entry.id   AF-A0A0N1LFE0-F1
#
_cell.length_a   1.000
_cell.length_b   1.000
_cell.length_c   1.000
_cell.angle_alpha   90.00
_cell.angle_beta   90.00
_cell.angle_gamma   90.00
#
_symmetry.space_group_name_H-M   'P 1'
#
loop_
_entity.id
_entity.type
_entity.pdbx_description
1 polymer ?
#
loop_
_entity_poly.entity_id
_entity_poly.type
_entity_poly.pdbx_seq_one_letter_code
_entity_poly.pdbx_strand_id
1 'polypeptide(L)'
;MRESEQRRLATTATAERFIGKPFDWTGQGTCIHLARFHASQMGHDLPIVPRFRSALGAMKALRETGAESLPELLDGMFLRIPVAFMRVGDMMATPGDQGFHAIYIKADKSKFLGWHESVPDCTFVDIGDDGIRMAEGAWRL
;
A
#
# COMPACT_ATOMS: atom_id res chain seq x y z
N MET A 1 13.73 -3.48 -21.27
CA MET A 1 12.40 -3.91 -20.79
C MET A 1 11.49 -2.69 -20.83
N ARG A 2 10.23 -2.81 -21.28
CA ARG A 2 9.29 -1.67 -21.29
C ARG A 2 8.83 -1.34 -19.87
N GLU A 3 8.52 -0.08 -19.59
CA GLU A 3 8.04 0.38 -18.28
C GLU A 3 6.83 -0.44 -17.77
N SER A 4 5.86 -0.70 -18.65
CA SER A 4 4.66 -1.47 -18.30
C SER A 4 4.98 -2.89 -17.84
N GLU A 5 6.02 -3.51 -18.39
CA GLU A 5 6.45 -4.85 -18.00
C GLU A 5 7.19 -4.83 -16.66
N GLN A 6 8.00 -3.79 -16.41
CA GLN A 6 8.66 -3.61 -15.10
C GLN A 6 7.63 -3.46 -13.97
N ARG A 7 6.60 -2.63 -14.20
CA ARG A 7 5.47 -2.47 -13.27
C ARG A 7 4.77 -3.80 -12.98
N ARG A 8 4.45 -4.56 -14.04
CA ARG A 8 3.80 -5.87 -13.91
C ARG A 8 4.65 -6.83 -13.09
N LEU A 9 5.95 -6.93 -13.37
CA LEU A 9 6.87 -7.79 -12.62
C LEU A 9 6.98 -7.38 -11.15
N ALA A 10 7.06 -6.08 -10.85
CA ALA A 10 7.08 -5.58 -9.47
C ALA A 10 5.80 -5.92 -8.72
N THR A 11 4.63 -5.76 -9.35
CA THR A 11 3.35 -6.15 -8.77
C THR A 11 3.26 -7.66 -8.57
N THR A 12 3.73 -8.47 -9.54
CA THR A 12 3.78 -9.94 -9.40
C THR A 12 4.67 -10.37 -8.23
N ALA A 13 5.89 -9.83 -8.11
CA ALA A 13 6.78 -10.13 -7.00
C ALA A 13 6.17 -9.74 -5.63
N THR A 14 5.40 -8.65 -5.60
CA THR A 14 4.65 -8.21 -4.41
C THR A 14 3.53 -9.19 -4.08
N ALA A 15 2.76 -9.61 -5.09
CA ALA A 15 1.71 -10.61 -4.93
C ALA A 15 2.27 -11.95 -4.42
N GLU A 16 3.34 -12.47 -5.02
CA GLU A 16 4.02 -13.71 -4.60
C GLU A 16 4.50 -13.65 -3.15
N ARG A 17 4.94 -12.48 -2.69
CA ARG A 17 5.41 -12.30 -1.32
C ARG A 17 4.27 -12.24 -0.29
N PHE A 18 3.13 -11.66 -0.62
CA PHE A 18 2.11 -11.30 0.38
C PHE A 18 0.79 -12.07 0.26
N ILE A 19 0.39 -12.54 -0.92
CA ILE A 19 -0.90 -13.23 -1.08
C ILE A 19 -1.00 -14.43 -0.15
N GLY A 20 -2.18 -14.60 0.46
CA GLY A 20 -2.49 -15.68 1.40
C GLY A 20 -1.90 -15.47 2.80
N LYS A 21 -1.29 -14.33 3.09
CA LYS A 21 -0.83 -13.98 4.44
C LYS A 21 -1.87 -13.13 5.15
N PRO A 22 -2.22 -13.45 6.41
CA PRO A 22 -3.11 -12.61 7.20
C PRO A 22 -2.43 -11.28 7.52
N PHE A 23 -3.25 -10.29 7.86
CA PHE A 23 -2.72 -9.06 8.45
C PHE A 23 -2.10 -9.40 9.81
N ASP A 24 -0.82 -9.03 10.00
CA ASP A 24 -0.08 -9.37 11.22
C ASP A 24 0.91 -8.26 11.60
N TRP A 25 0.61 -7.59 12.72
CA TRP A 25 1.51 -6.61 13.31
C TRP A 25 2.87 -7.23 13.67
N THR A 26 2.89 -8.42 14.27
CA THR A 26 4.13 -9.04 14.79
C THR A 26 5.01 -9.57 13.66
N GLY A 27 4.42 -10.18 12.65
CA GLY A 27 5.09 -10.76 11.49
C GLY A 27 5.46 -9.78 10.38
N GLN A 28 5.25 -8.47 10.56
CA GLN A 28 5.46 -7.44 9.53
C GLN A 28 4.56 -7.64 8.29
N GLY A 29 3.39 -8.23 8.49
CA GLY A 29 2.35 -8.41 7.47
C GLY A 29 1.36 -7.26 7.51
N THR A 30 1.81 -6.03 7.27
CA THR A 30 0.94 -4.84 7.29
C THR A 30 1.02 -4.05 5.99
N CYS A 31 0.04 -3.17 5.76
CA CYS A 31 -0.08 -2.39 4.53
C CYS A 31 1.19 -1.56 4.22
N ILE A 32 1.83 -0.95 5.22
CA ILE A 32 3.07 -0.16 5.02
C ILE A 32 4.30 -1.04 4.71
N HIS A 33 4.36 -2.27 5.22
CA HIS A 33 5.43 -3.21 4.86
C HIS A 33 5.27 -3.73 3.43
N LEU A 34 4.01 -3.98 3.01
CA LEU A 34 3.67 -4.28 1.62
C LEU A 34 4.06 -3.11 0.72
N ALA A 35 3.68 -1.88 1.10
CA ALA A 35 3.97 -0.69 0.33
C ALA A 35 5.48 -0.46 0.16
N ARG A 36 6.25 -0.54 1.26
CA ARG A 36 7.71 -0.45 1.24
C ARG A 36 8.33 -1.49 0.31
N PHE A 37 7.92 -2.76 0.44
CA PHE A 37 8.44 -3.82 -0.42
C PHE A 37 8.10 -3.57 -1.89
N HIS A 38 6.87 -3.16 -2.19
CA HIS A 38 6.46 -2.88 -3.55
C HIS A 38 7.27 -1.73 -4.17
N ALA A 39 7.45 -0.65 -3.41
CA ALA A 39 8.24 0.48 -3.86
C ALA A 39 9.71 0.11 -4.12
N SER A 40 10.31 -0.80 -3.35
CA SER A 40 11.65 -1.29 -3.66
C SER A 40 11.69 -2.15 -4.92
N GLN A 41 10.64 -2.94 -5.21
CA GLN A 41 10.52 -3.64 -6.49
C GLN A 41 10.35 -2.67 -7.68
N MET A 42 9.78 -1.50 -7.43
CA MET A 42 9.65 -0.40 -8.39
C MET A 42 10.92 0.46 -8.51
N GLY A 43 11.99 0.15 -7.76
CA GLY A 43 13.29 0.82 -7.84
C GLY A 43 13.48 2.02 -6.91
N HIS A 44 12.56 2.26 -5.97
CA HIS A 44 12.72 3.32 -4.97
C HIS A 44 13.65 2.91 -3.85
N ASP A 45 14.52 3.83 -3.43
CA ASP A 45 15.33 3.69 -2.23
C ASP A 45 14.60 4.33 -1.03
N LEU A 46 14.16 3.50 -0.08
CA LEU A 46 13.30 3.92 1.03
C LEU A 46 13.89 3.51 2.38
N PRO A 47 13.63 4.29 3.45
CA PRO A 47 14.06 3.98 4.81
C PRO A 47 13.30 2.80 5.41
N ILE A 48 14.01 1.90 6.11
CA ILE A 48 13.45 0.67 6.68
C ILE A 48 12.24 0.97 7.56
N VAL A 49 11.11 0.31 7.28
CA VAL A 49 9.93 0.37 8.14
C VAL A 49 10.28 -0.38 9.44
N PRO A 50 10.20 0.28 10.62
CA PRO A 50 10.52 -0.34 11.88
C PRO A 50 9.53 -1.45 12.23
N ARG A 51 9.98 -2.39 13.07
CA ARG A 51 9.09 -3.42 13.62
C ARG A 51 8.26 -2.84 14.75
N PHE A 52 6.95 -2.82 14.56
CA PHE A 52 5.96 -2.54 15.60
C PHE A 52 5.05 -3.76 15.76
N ARG A 53 4.51 -3.99 16.96
CA ARG A 53 3.67 -5.17 17.26
C ARG A 53 2.19 -4.81 17.52
N SER A 54 1.80 -3.56 17.25
CA SER A 54 0.43 -3.07 17.42
C SER A 54 0.20 -1.77 16.64
N ALA A 55 -1.08 -1.42 16.44
CA ALA A 55 -1.49 -0.13 15.86
C ALA A 55 -0.91 1.07 16.61
N LEU A 56 -0.94 1.06 17.95
CA LEU A 56 -0.37 2.13 18.77
C LEU A 56 1.14 2.29 18.53
N GLY A 57 1.87 1.18 18.42
CA GLY A 57 3.29 1.19 18.11
C GLY A 57 3.57 1.73 16.70
N ALA A 58 2.72 1.37 15.73
CA ALA A 58 2.79 1.88 14.38
C ALA A 58 2.53 3.40 14.32
N MET A 59 1.56 3.91 15.09
CA MET A 59 1.24 5.35 15.11
C MET A 59 2.39 6.16 15.71
N LYS A 60 3.02 5.62 16.76
CA LYS A 60 4.22 6.23 17.34
C LYS A 60 5.36 6.29 16.31
N ALA A 61 5.63 5.17 15.62
CA ALA A 61 6.64 5.12 14.57
C ALA A 61 6.33 6.07 13.41
N LEU A 62 5.06 6.22 13.04
CA LEU A 62 4.63 7.19 12.02
C LEU A 62 4.97 8.62 12.44
N ARG A 63 4.60 9.03 13.67
CA ARG A 63 4.92 10.38 14.18
C ARG A 63 6.41 10.65 14.28
N GLU A 64 7.23 9.63 14.55
CA GLU A 64 8.70 9.76 14.55
C GLU A 64 9.27 10.10 13.16
N THR A 65 8.51 9.86 12.08
CA THR A 65 8.87 10.34 10.72
C THR A 65 8.53 11.81 10.49
N GLY A 66 7.76 12.44 11.40
CA GLY A 66 7.22 13.78 11.25
C GLY A 66 5.87 13.86 10.53
N ALA A 67 5.33 12.73 10.05
CA ALA A 67 4.00 12.66 9.44
C ALA A 67 2.91 12.32 10.49
N GLU A 68 1.73 12.91 10.35
CA GLU A 68 0.54 12.61 11.18
C GLU A 68 -0.34 11.51 10.56
N SER A 69 -0.16 11.22 9.27
CA SER A 69 -0.95 10.23 8.54
C SER A 69 -0.13 9.46 7.50
N LEU A 70 -0.62 8.28 7.08
CA LEU A 70 0.01 7.53 5.99
C LEU A 70 -0.02 8.28 4.66
N PRO A 71 -1.11 8.97 4.25
CA PRO A 71 -1.10 9.79 3.05
C PRO A 71 -0.06 10.92 3.09
N GLU A 72 0.11 11.59 4.23
CA GLU A 72 1.14 12.63 4.39
C GLU A 72 2.55 12.05 4.28
N LEU A 73 2.79 10.88 4.87
CA LEU A 73 4.05 10.16 4.70
C LEU A 73 4.32 9.84 3.22
N LEU A 74 3.30 9.37 2.50
CA LEU A 74 3.43 9.02 1.08
C LEU A 74 3.59 10.27 0.19
N ASP A 75 3.00 11.41 0.54
CA ASP A 75 3.21 12.69 -0.15
C ASP A 75 4.65 13.18 -0.07
N GLY A 76 5.33 12.89 1.04
CA GLY A 76 6.75 13.18 1.19
C GLY A 76 7.66 12.27 0.36
N MET A 77 7.16 11.15 -0.16
CA MET A 77 7.96 10.12 -0.85
C MET A 77 7.64 10.00 -2.34
N PHE A 78 6.40 10.26 -2.75
CA PHE A 78 5.93 9.94 -4.09
C PHE A 78 5.09 11.06 -4.69
N LEU A 79 5.00 11.05 -6.03
CA LEU A 79 4.16 12.00 -6.75
C LEU A 79 2.68 11.64 -6.57
N ARG A 80 1.93 12.50 -5.86
CA ARG A 80 0.46 12.36 -5.78
C ARG A 80 -0.16 12.56 -7.17
N ILE A 81 -1.10 11.68 -7.53
CA ILE A 81 -1.84 11.68 -8.80
C ILE A 81 -3.35 11.54 -8.56
N PRO A 82 -4.21 11.97 -9.50
CA PRO A 82 -5.62 11.63 -9.45
C PRO A 82 -5.81 10.12 -9.60
N VAL A 83 -6.74 9.54 -8.84
CA VAL A 83 -7.01 8.08 -8.82
C VAL A 83 -7.32 7.53 -10.22
N ALA A 84 -8.02 8.31 -11.05
CA ALA A 84 -8.34 7.93 -12.44
C ALA A 84 -7.10 7.75 -13.35
N PHE A 85 -5.94 8.27 -12.95
CA PHE A 85 -4.67 8.20 -13.71
C PHE A 85 -3.74 7.10 -13.20
N MET A 86 -4.18 6.32 -12.20
CA MET A 86 -3.40 5.22 -11.66
C MET A 86 -3.10 4.16 -12.72
N ARG A 87 -1.88 3.67 -12.69
CA ARG A 87 -1.38 2.56 -13.50
C ARG A 87 -1.12 1.35 -12.61
N VAL A 88 -0.87 0.20 -13.22
CA VAL A 88 -0.36 -0.97 -12.49
C VAL A 88 0.90 -0.58 -11.71
N GLY A 89 0.94 -0.97 -10.44
CA GLY A 89 2.01 -0.64 -9.48
C GLY A 89 1.85 0.69 -8.74
N ASP A 90 0.89 1.54 -9.13
CA ASP A 90 0.62 2.77 -8.37
C ASP A 90 -0.08 2.43 -7.04
N MET A 91 0.11 3.29 -6.04
CA MET A 91 -0.46 3.13 -4.70
C MET A 91 -1.73 3.95 -4.53
N MET A 92 -2.65 3.44 -3.71
CA MET A 92 -3.83 4.17 -3.25
C MET A 92 -4.01 3.96 -1.75
N ALA A 93 -4.50 4.99 -1.06
CA ALA A 93 -4.91 4.90 0.32
C ALA A 93 -6.41 5.19 0.43
N THR A 94 -7.10 4.43 1.28
CA THR A 94 -8.49 4.66 1.69
C THR A 94 -8.56 4.74 3.21
N PRO A 95 -9.69 5.20 3.78
CA PRO A 95 -9.99 4.98 5.17
C PRO A 95 -9.79 3.52 5.54
N GLY A 96 -9.14 3.28 6.66
CA GLY A 96 -8.96 1.96 7.26
C GLY A 96 -9.58 1.91 8.66
N ASP A 97 -9.14 0.94 9.44
CA ASP A 97 -9.56 0.76 10.82
C ASP A 97 -8.54 1.35 11.81
N GLN A 98 -8.94 1.45 13.08
CA GLN A 98 -8.04 1.80 14.19
C GLN A 98 -7.26 3.12 14.02
N GLY A 99 -7.81 4.07 13.26
CA GLY A 99 -7.16 5.36 12.97
C GLY A 99 -6.06 5.30 11.91
N PHE A 100 -5.95 4.19 11.19
CA PHE A 100 -5.05 4.03 10.05
C PHE A 100 -5.80 4.08 8.72
N HIS A 101 -5.00 4.28 7.67
CA HIS A 101 -5.44 4.15 6.29
C HIS A 101 -5.08 2.74 5.80
N ALA A 102 -5.91 2.18 4.92
CA ALA A 102 -5.55 0.98 4.18
C ALA A 102 -4.78 1.38 2.91
N ILE A 103 -3.61 0.78 2.68
CA ILE A 103 -2.81 1.01 1.46
C ILE A 103 -2.97 -0.18 0.52
N TYR A 104 -3.19 0.12 -0.75
CA TYR A 104 -3.41 -0.83 -1.82
C TYR A 104 -2.47 -0.58 -3.00
N ILE A 105 -2.05 -1.65 -3.69
CA ILE A 105 -1.28 -1.57 -4.94
C ILE A 105 -2.21 -1.88 -6.11
N LYS A 106 -2.27 -1.00 -7.12
CA LYS A 106 -3.09 -1.27 -8.31
C LYS A 106 -2.51 -2.43 -9.11
N ALA A 107 -3.31 -3.47 -9.32
CA ALA A 107 -2.92 -4.66 -10.06
C ALA A 107 -3.55 -4.73 -11.45
N ASP A 108 -4.78 -4.22 -11.58
CA ASP A 108 -5.52 -4.14 -12.84
C ASP A 108 -6.53 -2.98 -12.80
N LYS A 109 -7.44 -2.88 -13.78
CA LYS A 109 -8.45 -1.83 -13.92
C LYS A 109 -9.30 -1.62 -12.66
N SER A 110 -9.83 -2.70 -12.07
CA SER A 110 -10.62 -2.65 -10.81
C SER A 110 -10.00 -3.44 -9.66
N LYS A 111 -8.87 -4.13 -9.88
CA LYS A 111 -8.25 -5.00 -8.88
C LYS A 111 -7.06 -4.33 -8.21
N PHE A 112 -6.99 -4.51 -6.90
CA PHE A 112 -5.95 -3.97 -6.04
C PHE A 112 -5.42 -5.06 -5.12
N LEU A 113 -4.12 -5.07 -4.87
CA LEU A 113 -3.47 -5.98 -3.94
C LEU A 113 -3.39 -5.31 -2.56
N GLY A 114 -3.89 -5.99 -1.53
CA GLY A 114 -3.85 -5.53 -0.15
C GLY A 114 -4.71 -6.38 0.78
N TRP A 115 -4.95 -5.88 1.99
CA TRP A 115 -5.90 -6.46 2.95
C TRP A 115 -7.20 -5.67 2.93
N HIS A 116 -8.34 -6.36 3.05
CA HIS A 116 -9.66 -5.74 3.10
C HIS A 116 -10.52 -6.50 4.11
N GLU A 117 -11.39 -5.83 4.85
CA GLU A 117 -12.17 -6.43 5.96
C GLU A 117 -13.04 -7.63 5.54
N SER A 118 -13.41 -7.72 4.27
CA SER A 118 -14.20 -8.84 3.74
C SER A 118 -13.40 -10.13 3.54
N VAL A 119 -12.07 -10.09 3.61
CA VAL A 119 -11.18 -11.25 3.41
C VAL A 119 -10.02 -11.21 4.41
N PRO A 120 -9.77 -12.30 5.17
CA PRO A 120 -8.76 -12.28 6.24
C PRO A 120 -7.31 -12.12 5.75
N ASP A 121 -7.03 -12.59 4.53
CA ASP A 121 -5.69 -12.64 3.96
C ASP A 121 -5.48 -11.60 2.87
N CYS A 122 -4.21 -11.25 2.65
CA CYS A 122 -3.83 -10.41 1.53
C CYS A 122 -4.23 -11.10 0.22
N THR A 123 -4.94 -10.38 -0.63
CA THR A 123 -5.40 -10.89 -1.92
C THR A 123 -5.62 -9.75 -2.91
N PHE A 124 -6.00 -10.10 -4.14
CA PHE A 124 -6.56 -9.13 -5.07
C PHE A 124 -8.01 -8.86 -4.69
N VAL A 125 -8.28 -7.64 -4.24
CA VAL A 125 -9.61 -7.18 -3.85
C VAL A 125 -10.19 -6.31 -4.96
N ASP A 126 -11.51 -6.40 -5.14
CA ASP A 126 -12.27 -5.41 -5.89
C ASP A 126 -12.79 -4.39 -4.89
N ILE A 127 -12.26 -3.17 -4.96
CA ILE A 127 -12.70 -2.08 -4.08
C ILE A 127 -13.98 -1.41 -4.59
N GLY A 128 -14.43 -1.77 -5.80
CA GLY A 128 -15.58 -1.15 -6.45
C GLY A 128 -15.44 0.37 -6.68
N ASP A 129 -16.49 0.98 -7.20
CA ASP A 129 -16.53 2.44 -7.42
C ASP A 129 -16.55 3.22 -6.11
N ASP A 130 -17.17 2.66 -5.06
CA ASP A 130 -17.26 3.34 -3.76
C ASP A 130 -15.92 3.38 -3.04
N GLY A 131 -15.12 2.30 -3.08
CA GLY A 131 -13.76 2.31 -2.55
C GLY A 131 -12.85 3.30 -3.31
N ILE A 132 -13.03 3.43 -4.63
CA ILE A 132 -12.33 4.44 -5.44
C ILE A 132 -12.74 5.87 -5.02
N ARG A 133 -14.03 6.11 -4.74
CA ARG A 133 -14.54 7.41 -4.27
C ARG A 133 -14.06 7.76 -2.87
N MET A 134 -13.84 6.75 -2.03
CA MET A 134 -13.29 6.90 -0.68
C MET A 134 -11.76 7.04 -0.67
N ALA A 135 -11.08 7.03 -1.82
CA ALA A 135 -9.64 7.20 -1.85
C ALA A 135 -9.22 8.58 -1.31
N GLU A 136 -8.38 8.57 -0.28
CA GLU A 136 -7.82 9.77 0.36
C GLU A 136 -6.47 10.16 -0.28
N GLY A 137 -5.93 9.32 -1.15
CA GLY A 137 -4.78 9.63 -1.99
C GLY A 137 -4.42 8.51 -2.95
N ALA A 138 -3.72 8.87 -4.02
CA ALA A 138 -3.05 7.95 -4.91
C ALA A 138 -1.70 8.51 -5.34
N TRP A 139 -0.73 7.63 -5.54
CA TRP A 139 0.65 8.01 -5.82
C TRP A 139 1.24 7.20 -6.96
N ARG A 140 1.95 7.90 -7.84
CA ARG A 140 2.76 7.31 -8.89
C ARG A 140 4.05 6.79 -8.28
N LEU A 141 4.29 5.50 -8.48
CA LEU A 141 5.58 4.87 -8.25
C LEU A 141 6.41 4.82 -9.52
#